data_AF-A0A0F3PGP2-F1
#
_entry.id   AF-A0A0F3PGP2-F1
#
_cell.length_a   1.000
_cell.length_b   1.000
_cell.length_c   1.000
_cell.angle_alpha   90.00
_cell.angle_beta   90.00
_cell.angle_gamma   90.00
#
_symmetry.space_group_name_H-M   'P 1'
#
loop_
_entity.id
_entity.type
_entity.pdbx_description
1 polymer ?
#
loop_
_entity_poly.entity_id
_entity_poly.type
_entity_poly.pdbx_seq_one_letter_code
_entity_poly.pdbx_strand_id
1 'polypeptide(L)'
;MFKLWESNNEQIYNPKDTKFLEEAEALKWAKERTDKIEKACQSMPTYKVVKKEIDSVCYDQRKTPCGAIRKGYVYNFWMDYKNPQGL
;
A
#
# COMPACT_ATOMS: atom_id res chain seq x y z
N MET A 1 4.22 -10.50 43.97
CA MET A 1 5.27 -11.30 43.30
C MET A 1 4.89 -11.39 41.82
N PHE A 2 5.41 -10.50 40.99
CA PHE A 2 5.17 -10.53 39.54
C PHE A 2 6.23 -11.45 38.92
N LYS A 3 5.80 -12.59 38.35
CA LYS A 3 6.67 -13.40 37.49
C LYS A 3 6.84 -12.63 36.18
N LEU A 4 8.04 -12.11 35.96
CA LEU A 4 8.48 -11.63 34.66
C LEU A 4 8.39 -12.80 33.67
N TRP A 5 7.71 -12.57 32.55
CA TRP A 5 7.63 -13.50 31.43
C TRP A 5 9.02 -13.59 30.82
N GLU A 6 9.75 -14.68 31.08
CA GLU A 6 11.01 -14.95 30.40
C GLU A 6 10.71 -15.11 28.92
N SER A 7 11.20 -14.17 28.10
CA SER A 7 11.11 -14.26 26.65
C SER A 7 12.02 -15.39 26.19
N ASN A 8 11.45 -16.56 25.96
CA ASN A 8 12.09 -17.62 25.19
C ASN A 8 12.32 -17.11 23.77
N ASN A 9 13.48 -16.50 23.52
CA ASN A 9 14.01 -16.21 22.19
C ASN A 9 14.47 -17.50 21.50
N GLU A 10 13.66 -18.55 21.55
CA GLU A 10 13.91 -19.75 20.76
C GLU A 10 13.52 -19.44 19.32
N GLN A 11 14.46 -19.68 18.41
CA GLN A 11 14.23 -19.46 17.00
C GLN A 11 13.21 -20.48 16.49
N ILE A 12 11.95 -20.07 16.35
CA ILE A 12 10.81 -20.92 15.96
C ILE A 12 10.81 -21.36 14.49
N TYR A 13 11.86 -21.04 13.73
CA TYR A 13 11.99 -21.36 12.31
C TYR A 13 13.44 -21.66 11.96
N ASN A 14 13.67 -22.45 10.91
CA ASN A 14 15.00 -22.61 10.34
C ASN A 14 15.25 -21.51 9.30
N PRO A 15 16.29 -20.65 9.46
CA PRO A 15 16.60 -19.57 8.52
C PRO A 15 16.75 -20.01 7.07
N LYS A 16 17.18 -21.26 6.84
CA LYS A 16 17.33 -21.79 5.49
C LYS A 16 15.99 -21.88 4.75
N ASP A 17 14.89 -22.10 5.48
CA ASP A 17 13.55 -22.24 4.92
C ASP A 17 12.95 -20.88 4.51
N THR A 18 13.45 -19.79 5.08
CA THR A 18 12.98 -18.42 4.79
C THR A 18 13.93 -17.62 3.93
N LYS A 19 15.15 -18.12 3.68
CA LYS A 19 16.21 -17.39 2.96
C LYS A 19 15.76 -16.87 1.59
N PHE A 20 14.91 -17.63 0.89
CA PHE A 20 14.37 -17.25 -0.42
C PHE A 20 13.55 -15.94 -0.38
N LEU A 21 13.08 -15.50 0.79
CA LEU A 21 12.34 -14.25 0.98
C LEU A 21 13.24 -13.00 0.93
N GLU A 22 14.57 -13.16 1.02
CA GLU A 22 15.53 -12.06 1.04
C GLU A 22 15.91 -11.57 -0.37
N GLU A 23 15.52 -12.29 -1.41
CA GLU A 23 15.91 -12.04 -2.80
C GLU A 23 14.72 -12.03 -3.77
N ALA A 24 15.00 -11.79 -5.06
CA ALA A 24 13.97 -11.67 -6.09
C ALA A 24 13.14 -12.96 -6.30
N GLU A 25 13.63 -14.12 -5.85
CA GLU A 25 12.88 -15.39 -5.85
C GLU A 25 11.59 -15.31 -5.01
N ALA A 26 11.55 -14.39 -4.03
CA ALA A 26 10.37 -14.09 -3.22
C ALA A 26 9.18 -13.55 -4.04
N LEU A 27 9.42 -12.97 -5.23
CA LEU A 27 8.38 -12.27 -6.00
C LEU A 27 7.22 -13.18 -6.39
N LYS A 28 7.49 -14.45 -6.74
CA LYS A 28 6.43 -15.40 -7.08
C LYS A 28 5.58 -15.74 -5.86
N TRP A 29 6.22 -16.05 -4.74
CA TRP A 29 5.55 -16.34 -3.47
C TRP A 29 4.73 -15.14 -2.98
N ALA A 30 5.28 -13.93 -3.11
CA ALA A 30 4.61 -12.69 -2.75
C ALA A 30 3.38 -12.46 -3.63
N LYS A 31 3.51 -12.62 -4.95
CA LYS A 31 2.41 -12.47 -5.90
C LYS A 31 1.25 -13.41 -5.59
N GLU A 32 1.51 -14.70 -5.37
CA GLU A 32 0.46 -15.68 -5.05
C GLU A 32 -0.32 -15.30 -3.78
N ARG A 33 0.38 -14.77 -2.77
CA ARG A 33 -0.26 -14.30 -1.53
C ARG A 33 -1.03 -13.01 -1.73
N THR A 34 -0.46 -12.04 -2.46
CA THR A 34 -1.13 -10.78 -2.81
C THR A 34 -2.41 -11.07 -3.57
N ASP A 35 -2.38 -11.91 -4.60
CA ASP A 35 -3.55 -12.27 -5.40
C ASP A 35 -4.66 -12.93 -4.54
N LYS A 36 -4.27 -13.77 -3.58
CA LYS A 36 -5.22 -14.40 -2.64
C LYS A 36 -5.88 -13.37 -1.72
N ILE A 37 -5.09 -12.45 -1.16
CA ILE A 37 -5.59 -11.43 -0.23
C ILE A 37 -6.43 -10.41 -0.99
N GLU A 38 -6.01 -9.99 -2.18
CA GLU A 38 -6.76 -9.07 -3.03
C GLU A 38 -8.16 -9.63 -3.31
N LYS A 39 -8.26 -10.90 -3.72
CA LYS A 39 -9.56 -11.57 -3.93
C LYS A 39 -10.41 -11.62 -2.65
N ALA A 40 -9.79 -11.87 -1.50
CA ALA A 40 -10.49 -11.89 -0.22
C ALA A 40 -10.99 -10.50 0.21
N CYS A 41 -10.22 -9.44 -0.04
CA CYS A 41 -10.65 -8.06 0.18
C CYS A 41 -11.78 -7.67 -0.79
N GLN A 42 -11.65 -8.05 -2.06
CA GLN A 42 -12.63 -7.75 -3.11
C GLN A 42 -13.98 -8.44 -2.90
N SER A 43 -14.00 -9.60 -2.23
CA SER A 43 -15.23 -10.31 -1.91
C SER A 43 -15.98 -9.75 -0.70
N MET A 44 -15.40 -8.81 0.04
CA MET A 44 -16.07 -8.17 1.17
C MET A 44 -17.29 -7.35 0.68
N PRO A 45 -18.45 -7.43 1.36
CA PRO A 45 -19.64 -6.67 0.95
C PRO A 45 -19.41 -5.16 0.85
N THR A 46 -18.52 -4.62 1.67
CA THR A 46 -18.18 -3.19 1.74
C THR A 46 -17.23 -2.73 0.64
N TYR A 47 -16.54 -3.64 -0.04
CA TYR A 47 -15.44 -3.30 -0.96
C TYR A 47 -15.86 -2.30 -2.03
N LYS A 48 -17.02 -2.51 -2.67
CA LYS A 48 -17.51 -1.63 -3.75
C LYS A 48 -17.78 -0.21 -3.26
N VAL A 49 -18.34 -0.06 -2.06
CA VAL A 49 -18.65 1.25 -1.48
C VAL A 49 -17.35 1.97 -1.13
N VAL A 50 -16.45 1.30 -0.41
CA VAL A 50 -15.16 1.84 0.01
C VAL A 50 -14.32 2.24 -1.21
N LYS A 51 -14.22 1.37 -2.22
CA LYS A 51 -13.48 1.68 -3.46
C LYS A 51 -14.04 2.93 -4.15
N LYS A 52 -15.37 3.03 -4.28
CA LYS A 52 -16.02 4.19 -4.90
C LYS A 52 -15.72 5.48 -4.13
N GLU A 53 -15.81 5.45 -2.80
CA GLU A 53 -15.52 6.61 -1.96
C GLU A 53 -14.07 7.06 -2.09
N ILE A 54 -13.11 6.12 -2.03
CA ILE A 54 -11.69 6.41 -2.23
C ILE A 54 -11.44 7.00 -3.62
N ASP A 55 -11.93 6.36 -4.68
CA ASP A 55 -11.76 6.84 -6.04
C ASP A 55 -12.35 8.25 -6.23
N SER A 56 -13.48 8.54 -5.59
CA SER A 56 -14.15 9.84 -5.68
C SER A 56 -13.35 10.98 -5.08
N VAL A 57 -12.49 10.69 -4.11
CA VAL A 57 -11.61 11.68 -3.46
C VAL A 57 -10.27 11.75 -4.17
N CYS A 58 -9.62 10.60 -4.40
CA CYS A 58 -8.30 10.53 -5.01
C CYS A 58 -8.26 11.11 -6.42
N TYR A 59 -9.35 10.96 -7.17
CA TYR A 59 -9.43 11.42 -8.56
C TYR A 59 -10.39 12.59 -8.76
N ASP A 60 -10.83 13.25 -7.67
CA ASP A 60 -11.68 14.44 -7.77
C ASP A 60 -10.95 15.57 -8.51
N GLN A 61 -11.60 16.13 -9.53
CA GLN A 61 -11.08 17.29 -10.24
C GLN A 61 -11.21 18.59 -9.42
N ARG A 62 -12.00 18.56 -8.34
CA ARG A 62 -12.15 19.66 -7.38
C ARG A 62 -11.08 19.69 -6.30
N LYS A 63 -10.11 18.76 -6.33
CA LYS A 63 -8.95 18.80 -5.41
C LYS A 63 -8.26 20.16 -5.49
N THR A 64 -7.81 20.67 -4.35
CA THR A 64 -7.09 21.95 -4.31
C THR A 64 -5.70 21.80 -4.93
N PRO A 65 -5.37 22.53 -6.01
CA PRO A 65 -4.03 22.53 -6.57
C PRO A 65 -3.12 23.40 -5.70
N CYS A 66 -2.32 22.77 -4.83
CA CYS A 66 -1.30 23.48 -4.05
C CYS A 66 -0.20 24.00 -5.00
N GLY A 67 0.06 25.29 -4.97
CA GLY A 67 1.02 25.90 -5.91
C GLY A 67 2.06 26.80 -5.26
N ALA A 68 3.13 27.05 -6.02
CA ALA A 68 4.18 27.99 -5.66
C ALA A 68 4.26 29.13 -6.70
N ILE A 69 4.38 30.38 -6.22
CA ILE A 69 4.48 31.56 -7.09
C ILE A 69 5.95 31.79 -7.47
N ARG A 70 6.25 31.86 -8.77
CA ARG A 70 7.57 32.23 -9.28
C ARG A 70 7.43 33.06 -10.56
N LYS A 71 8.08 34.23 -10.60
CA LYS A 71 8.10 35.13 -11.77
C LYS A 71 6.72 35.44 -12.35
N GLY A 72 5.70 35.63 -11.50
CA GLY A 72 4.34 35.97 -11.92
C GLY A 72 3.44 34.77 -12.30
N TYR A 73 3.93 33.53 -12.16
CA TYR A 73 3.16 32.31 -12.44
C TYR A 73 3.00 31.45 -11.19
N VAL A 74 1.90 30.71 -11.11
CA VAL A 74 1.67 29.65 -10.11
C VAL A 74 2.01 28.31 -10.73
N TYR A 75 2.90 27.56 -10.11
CA TYR A 75 3.28 26.22 -10.51
C TYR A 75 2.64 25.20 -9.57
N ASN A 76 2.09 24.13 -10.12
CA ASN A 76 1.55 23.00 -9.38
C ASN A 76 1.96 21.70 -10.09
N PHE A 77 2.11 20.63 -9.31
CA PHE A 77 2.21 19.27 -9.82
C PHE A 77 0.86 18.58 -9.60
N TRP A 78 0.28 18.03 -10.67
CA TRP A 78 -1.10 17.54 -10.64
C TRP A 78 -1.19 16.06 -11.00
N MET A 79 -1.83 15.26 -10.15
CA MET A 79 -2.12 13.86 -10.43
C MET A 79 -3.62 13.60 -10.43
N ASP A 80 -4.08 12.79 -11.37
CA ASP A 80 -5.46 12.29 -11.42
C ASP A 80 -5.52 10.92 -12.10
N TYR A 81 -6.73 10.46 -12.44
CA TYR A 81 -6.90 9.16 -13.09
C TYR A 81 -6.27 9.08 -14.49
N LYS A 82 -6.10 10.22 -15.19
CA LYS A 82 -5.47 10.27 -16.51
C LYS A 82 -3.96 10.38 -16.40
N ASN A 83 -3.47 11.12 -15.42
CA ASN A 83 -2.06 11.37 -15.17
C ASN A 83 -1.68 10.89 -13.77
N PRO A 84 -1.71 9.58 -13.50
CA PRO A 84 -1.40 9.06 -12.17
C PRO A 84 0.06 9.31 -11.76
N GLN A 85 0.96 9.49 -12.73
CA GLN A 85 2.36 9.83 -12.51
C GLN A 85 2.61 11.33 -12.41
N GLY A 86 1.61 12.14 -12.76
CA GLY A 86 1.61 13.59 -12.65
C GLY A 86 1.80 14.36 -13.96
N LEU A 87 1.45 15.64 -13.88
CA LEU A 87 1.68 16.71 -14.85
C LEU A 87 2.60 17.77 -14.25
#